data_AF-E1KUK8-F1
#
_entry.id   AF-E1KUK8-F1
#
_cell.length_a   1.000
_cell.length_b   1.000
_cell.length_c   1.000
_cell.angle_alpha   90.00
_cell.angle_beta   90.00
_cell.angle_gamma   90.00
#
_symmetry.space_group_name_H-M   'P 1'
#
loop_
_entity.id
_entity.type
_entity.pdbx_description
1 polymer ?
#
loop_
_entity_poly.entity_id
_entity_poly.type
_entity_poly.pdbx_seq_one_letter_code
_entity_poly.pdbx_strand_id
1 'polypeptide(L)'
;MTIIMISASANAMDDREARREAQYLTDKMTYELGLSQREYDQVYKINLQYLQNIRTNRDIFASPWQIRNTALRAIFGGAIWDKFINTTYFYRPIYWERNRYVYRNYDQYPRTNGNVTLYKQKNKRNMPPGHRKHWKKNHKYNDYTPAWNRHPGKAKGHYKHNRW
;
A
#
# COMPACT_ATOMS: atom_id res chain seq x y z
N MET A 1 14.85 -37.70 -9.86
CA MET A 1 14.67 -36.84 -8.67
C MET A 1 13.40 -36.03 -8.83
N THR A 2 12.36 -36.33 -8.06
CA THR A 2 11.12 -35.55 -8.00
C THR A 2 11.31 -34.39 -7.03
N ILE A 3 11.36 -33.16 -7.53
CA ILE A 3 11.34 -31.97 -6.67
C ILE A 3 9.89 -31.79 -6.21
N ILE A 4 9.60 -32.13 -4.96
CA ILE A 4 8.32 -31.78 -4.32
C ILE A 4 8.37 -30.27 -4.06
N MET A 5 7.76 -29.49 -4.96
CA MET A 5 7.49 -28.07 -4.69
C MET A 5 6.43 -28.00 -3.59
N ILE A 6 6.87 -27.75 -2.35
CA ILE A 6 5.98 -27.34 -1.27
C ILE A 6 5.52 -25.92 -1.63
N SER A 7 4.35 -25.81 -2.27
CA SER A 7 3.68 -24.53 -2.40
C SER A 7 3.29 -24.05 -1.00
N ALA A 8 4.06 -23.12 -0.45
CA ALA A 8 3.62 -22.38 0.72
C ALA A 8 2.32 -21.68 0.34
N SER A 9 1.20 -22.14 0.91
CA SER A 9 -0.07 -21.43 0.85
C SER A 9 0.10 -20.10 1.57
N ALA A 10 0.27 -19.03 0.79
CA ALA A 10 0.08 -17.70 1.33
C ALA A 10 -1.39 -17.59 1.71
N ASN A 11 -1.69 -17.17 2.95
CA ASN A 11 -3.07 -16.82 3.29
C ASN A 11 -3.48 -15.60 2.47
N ALA A 12 -4.73 -15.56 2.00
CA ALA A 12 -5.29 -14.37 1.38
C ALA A 12 -5.09 -13.16 2.31
N MET A 13 -4.76 -12.00 1.72
CA MET A 13 -4.53 -10.77 2.48
C MET A 13 -5.80 -10.37 3.23
N ASP A 14 -5.66 -10.04 4.52
CA ASP A 14 -6.78 -9.55 5.34
C ASP A 14 -7.38 -8.26 4.75
N ASP A 15 -8.71 -8.08 4.83
CA ASP A 15 -9.39 -6.94 4.20
C ASP A 15 -8.91 -5.59 4.76
N ARG A 16 -8.62 -5.51 6.06
CA ARG A 16 -8.08 -4.29 6.68
C ARG A 16 -6.66 -4.02 6.18
N GLU A 17 -5.84 -5.06 6.03
CA GLU A 17 -4.51 -4.93 5.45
C GLU A 17 -4.58 -4.49 3.98
N ALA A 18 -5.42 -5.12 3.16
CA ALA A 18 -5.61 -4.75 1.76
C ALA A 18 -6.03 -3.29 1.60
N ARG A 19 -6.99 -2.80 2.40
CA ARG A 19 -7.39 -1.37 2.41
C ARG A 19 -6.24 -0.46 2.78
N ARG A 20 -5.49 -0.80 3.83
CA ARG A 20 -4.37 -0.01 4.33
C ARG A 20 -3.28 0.12 3.25
N GLU A 21 -2.91 -0.98 2.62
CA GLU A 21 -1.83 -1.01 1.64
C GLU A 21 -2.27 -0.41 0.30
N ALA A 22 -3.53 -0.60 -0.11
CA ALA A 22 -4.10 0.06 -1.29
C ALA A 22 -4.13 1.58 -1.12
N GLN A 23 -4.56 2.07 0.05
CA GLN A 23 -4.55 3.50 0.35
C GLN A 23 -3.13 4.06 0.25
N TYR A 24 -2.18 3.44 0.95
CA TYR A 24 -0.80 3.89 0.97
C TYR A 24 -0.17 3.89 -0.43
N LEU A 25 -0.41 2.84 -1.23
CA LEU A 25 0.05 2.79 -2.61
C LEU A 25 -0.55 3.93 -3.45
N THR A 26 -1.85 4.17 -3.34
CA THR A 26 -2.53 5.25 -4.07
C THR A 26 -2.03 6.63 -3.64
N ASP A 27 -1.78 6.85 -2.35
CA ASP A 27 -1.21 8.11 -1.85
C ASP A 27 0.14 8.43 -2.52
N LYS A 28 0.99 7.41 -2.66
CA LYS A 28 2.28 7.56 -3.36
C LYS A 28 2.10 7.78 -4.85
N MET A 29 1.19 7.05 -5.50
CA MET A 29 0.84 7.25 -6.91
C MET A 29 0.32 8.68 -7.15
N THR A 30 -0.52 9.21 -6.27
CA THR A 30 -1.01 10.59 -6.39
C THR A 30 0.10 11.62 -6.24
N TYR A 31 0.99 11.42 -5.26
CA TYR A 31 2.11 12.33 -5.06
C TYR A 31 3.05 12.38 -6.26
N GLU A 32 3.41 11.22 -6.82
CA GLU A 32 4.38 11.15 -7.90
C GLU A 32 3.78 11.35 -9.28
N LEU A 33 2.62 10.76 -9.54
CA LEU A 33 1.98 10.79 -10.85
C LEU A 33 1.10 12.03 -11.04
N GLY A 34 0.84 12.80 -9.96
CA GLY A 34 0.03 14.02 -10.03
C GLY A 34 -1.46 13.75 -10.23
N LEU A 35 -1.98 12.64 -9.70
CA LEU A 35 -3.38 12.26 -9.86
C LEU A 35 -4.32 13.32 -9.27
N SER A 36 -5.43 13.58 -9.96
CA SER A 36 -6.56 14.35 -9.44
C SER A 36 -7.35 13.57 -8.40
N GLN A 37 -8.29 14.25 -7.72
CA GLN A 37 -9.11 13.64 -6.67
C GLN A 37 -10.00 12.51 -7.22
N ARG A 38 -10.56 12.70 -8.42
CA ARG A 38 -11.39 11.68 -9.07
C ARG A 38 -10.56 10.45 -9.43
N GLU A 39 -9.37 10.66 -9.98
CA GLU A 39 -8.45 9.57 -10.33
C GLU A 39 -7.99 8.83 -9.06
N TYR A 40 -7.69 9.54 -7.97
CA TYR A 40 -7.34 8.94 -6.68
C TYR A 40 -8.40 7.92 -6.24
N ASP A 41 -9.68 8.29 -6.25
CA ASP A 41 -10.75 7.43 -5.74
C ASP A 41 -10.93 6.17 -6.59
N GLN A 42 -10.72 6.28 -7.91
CA GLN A 42 -10.77 5.14 -8.82
C GLN A 42 -9.54 4.24 -8.68
N VAL A 43 -8.34 4.83 -8.60
CA VAL A 43 -7.07 4.10 -8.43
C VAL A 43 -7.03 3.36 -7.10
N TYR A 44 -7.53 3.97 -6.02
CA TYR A 44 -7.71 3.28 -4.73
C TYR A 44 -8.55 2.02 -4.85
N LYS A 45 -9.72 2.09 -5.50
CA LYS A 45 -10.59 0.92 -5.69
C LYS A 45 -9.90 -0.18 -6.49
N ILE A 46 -9.20 0.19 -7.57
CA ILE A 46 -8.47 -0.77 -8.41
C ILE A 46 -7.32 -1.42 -7.65
N ASN A 47 -6.53 -0.64 -6.90
CA ASN A 47 -5.47 -1.18 -6.07
C ASN A 47 -6.04 -2.10 -4.98
N LEU A 48 -7.14 -1.72 -4.33
CA LEU A 48 -7.80 -2.56 -3.32
C LEU A 48 -8.27 -3.89 -3.91
N GLN A 49 -8.97 -3.86 -5.05
CA GLN A 49 -9.44 -5.05 -5.72
C GLN A 49 -8.28 -5.97 -6.14
N TYR A 50 -7.17 -5.41 -6.63
CA TYR A 50 -5.96 -6.18 -6.91
C TYR A 50 -5.46 -6.92 -5.66
N LEU A 51 -5.29 -6.22 -4.54
CA LEU A 51 -4.78 -6.81 -3.30
C LEU A 51 -5.70 -7.89 -2.73
N GLN A 52 -7.02 -7.67 -2.76
CA GLN A 52 -8.02 -8.64 -2.30
C GLN A 52 -8.07 -9.91 -3.16
N ASN A 53 -7.64 -9.84 -4.42
CA ASN A 53 -7.63 -10.97 -5.35
C ASN A 53 -6.29 -11.73 -5.40
N ILE A 54 -5.28 -11.32 -4.64
CA ILE A 54 -4.05 -12.11 -4.46
C ILE A 54 -4.34 -13.18 -3.41
N ARG A 55 -4.49 -14.43 -3.85
CA ARG A 55 -4.75 -15.58 -2.97
C ARG A 55 -3.50 -16.38 -2.67
N THR A 56 -2.55 -16.37 -3.61
CA THR A 56 -1.28 -17.09 -3.55
C THR A 56 -0.15 -16.22 -4.12
N ASN A 57 1.10 -16.64 -3.95
CA ASN A 57 2.24 -15.94 -4.55
C ASN A 57 2.22 -15.95 -6.09
N ARG A 58 1.56 -16.93 -6.71
CA ARG A 58 1.42 -17.04 -8.17
C ARG A 58 0.50 -15.96 -8.74
N ASP A 59 -0.42 -15.45 -7.93
CA ASP A 59 -1.41 -14.46 -8.36
C ASP A 59 -0.82 -13.05 -8.51
N ILE A 60 0.34 -12.77 -7.90
CA ILE A 60 0.95 -11.44 -7.81
C ILE A 60 1.15 -10.79 -9.19
N PHE A 61 1.50 -11.58 -10.21
CA PHE A 61 1.72 -11.13 -11.59
C PHE A 61 0.84 -11.84 -12.63
N ALA A 62 -0.22 -12.52 -12.17
CA ALA A 62 -1.15 -13.24 -13.03
C ALA A 62 -2.37 -12.37 -13.38
N SER A 63 -3.55 -12.99 -13.53
CA SER A 63 -4.80 -12.32 -13.91
C SER A 63 -5.12 -11.07 -13.06
N PRO A 64 -5.02 -11.07 -11.72
CA PRO A 64 -5.29 -9.86 -10.93
C PRO A 64 -4.41 -8.66 -11.31
N TRP A 65 -3.14 -8.91 -11.62
CA TRP A 65 -2.21 -7.86 -12.03
C TRP A 65 -2.52 -7.31 -13.42
N GLN A 66 -2.89 -8.20 -14.35
CA GLN A 66 -3.32 -7.80 -15.69
C GLN A 66 -4.60 -6.96 -15.62
N ILE A 67 -5.61 -7.43 -14.89
CA ILE A 67 -6.88 -6.71 -14.68
C ILE A 67 -6.62 -5.33 -14.09
N ARG A 68 -5.78 -5.24 -13.04
CA ARG A 68 -5.37 -3.98 -12.42
C ARG A 68 -4.79 -3.02 -13.45
N ASN A 69 -3.78 -3.46 -14.20
CA ASN A 69 -3.04 -2.57 -15.07
C ASN A 69 -3.86 -2.13 -16.30
N THR A 70 -4.74 -2.99 -16.80
CA THR A 70 -5.73 -2.62 -17.82
C THR A 70 -6.68 -1.55 -17.29
N ALA A 71 -7.21 -1.73 -16.08
CA ALA A 71 -8.10 -0.73 -15.46
C ALA A 71 -7.38 0.59 -15.19
N LEU A 72 -6.12 0.57 -14.72
CA LEU A 72 -5.32 1.77 -14.54
C LEU A 72 -5.03 2.48 -15.86
N ARG A 73 -4.75 1.75 -16.95
CA ARG A 73 -4.53 2.35 -18.27
C ARG A 73 -5.78 3.06 -18.80
N ALA A 74 -6.97 2.58 -18.47
CA ALA A 74 -8.22 3.24 -18.84
C ALA A 74 -8.45 4.56 -18.09
N ILE A 75 -7.83 4.74 -16.92
CA ILE A 75 -7.90 5.98 -16.12
C ILE A 75 -6.79 6.94 -16.51
N PHE A 76 -5.58 6.42 -16.74
CA PHE A 76 -4.40 7.23 -16.98
C PHE A 76 -4.34 7.72 -18.43
N GLY A 77 -4.18 9.03 -18.61
CA GLY A 77 -3.72 9.58 -19.88
C GLY A 77 -2.29 9.10 -20.22
N GLY A 78 -1.87 9.26 -21.49
CA GLY A 78 -0.60 8.71 -22.00
C GLY A 78 0.63 9.05 -21.14
N ALA A 79 0.82 10.32 -20.78
CA ALA A 79 1.96 10.75 -19.97
C ALA A 79 1.97 10.14 -18.55
N ILE A 80 0.81 10.04 -17.90
CA ILE A 80 0.68 9.41 -16.57
C ILE A 80 0.95 7.92 -16.68
N TRP A 81 0.43 7.27 -17.73
CA TRP A 81 0.67 5.87 -18.00
C TRP A 81 2.16 5.56 -18.19
N ASP A 82 2.86 6.37 -18.99
CA ASP A 82 4.29 6.19 -19.26
C ASP A 82 5.11 6.35 -17.98
N LYS A 83 4.78 7.34 -17.14
CA LYS A 83 5.42 7.48 -15.84
C LYS A 83 5.14 6.27 -14.93
N PHE A 84 3.90 5.78 -14.93
CA PHE A 84 3.48 4.63 -14.12
C PHE A 84 4.25 3.36 -14.47
N ILE A 85 4.37 3.00 -15.75
CA ILE A 85 5.09 1.76 -16.16
C ILE A 85 6.58 1.84 -15.88
N ASN A 86 7.17 3.04 -15.96
CA ASN A 86 8.58 3.26 -15.63
C ASN A 86 8.85 3.31 -14.12
N THR A 87 7.80 3.42 -13.30
CA THR A 87 7.93 3.42 -11.84
C THR A 87 7.69 2.01 -11.30
N THR A 88 8.75 1.21 -11.19
CA THR A 88 8.66 -0.23 -10.90
C THR A 88 7.86 -0.55 -9.63
N TYR A 89 7.96 0.26 -8.58
CA TYR A 89 7.23 0.06 -7.33
C TYR A 89 5.75 0.46 -7.37
N PHE A 90 5.27 1.08 -8.46
CA PHE A 90 3.83 1.23 -8.75
C PHE A 90 3.34 0.17 -9.74
N TYR A 91 4.15 -0.15 -10.75
CA TYR A 91 3.78 -1.12 -11.76
C TYR A 91 3.75 -2.56 -11.22
N ARG A 92 4.70 -2.89 -10.34
CA ARG A 92 4.84 -4.21 -9.69
C ARG A 92 4.92 -4.02 -8.17
N PRO A 93 3.84 -3.57 -7.52
CA PRO A 93 3.91 -3.04 -6.16
C PRO A 93 4.23 -4.12 -5.10
N ILE A 94 3.99 -5.39 -5.40
CA ILE A 94 4.22 -6.52 -4.49
C ILE A 94 5.14 -7.54 -5.16
N TYR A 95 5.93 -8.23 -4.35
CA TYR A 95 6.61 -9.46 -4.72
C TYR A 95 6.58 -10.46 -3.56
N TRP A 96 6.94 -11.71 -3.86
CA TRP A 96 7.03 -12.78 -2.87
C TRP A 96 8.49 -13.02 -2.51
N GLU A 97 8.82 -12.95 -1.23
CA GLU A 97 10.15 -13.22 -0.73
C GLU A 97 10.06 -13.72 0.72
N ARG A 98 10.92 -14.69 1.10
CA ARG A 98 11.00 -15.23 2.48
C ARG A 98 9.63 -15.62 3.04
N ASN A 99 8.81 -16.31 2.24
CA ASN A 99 7.47 -16.78 2.59
C ASN A 99 6.47 -15.69 3.03
N ARG A 100 6.65 -14.46 2.53
CA ARG A 100 5.74 -13.35 2.80
C ARG A 100 5.58 -12.44 1.58
N TYR A 101 4.49 -11.70 1.55
CA TYR A 101 4.32 -10.57 0.64
C TYR A 101 5.22 -9.41 1.07
N VAL A 102 5.96 -8.84 0.13
CA VAL A 102 6.79 -7.66 0.33
C VAL A 102 6.37 -6.58 -0.64
N TYR A 103 6.22 -5.35 -0.14
CA TYR A 103 5.75 -4.20 -0.92
C TYR A 103 6.92 -3.31 -1.32
N ARG A 104 7.13 -3.14 -2.63
CA ARG A 104 8.29 -2.41 -3.20
C ARG A 104 8.29 -0.92 -2.91
N ASN A 105 7.10 -0.34 -2.71
CA ASN A 105 6.97 1.07 -2.37
C ASN A 105 7.64 1.40 -1.03
N TYR A 106 7.83 0.42 -0.13
CA TYR A 106 8.56 0.65 1.12
C TYR A 106 10.08 0.77 0.94
N ASP A 107 10.65 0.34 -0.19
CA ASP A 107 12.08 0.54 -0.46
C ASP A 107 12.39 2.02 -0.72
N GLN A 108 11.46 2.70 -1.42
CA GLN A 108 11.55 4.13 -1.71
C GLN A 108 10.94 4.99 -0.60
N TYR A 109 9.95 4.44 0.10
CA TYR A 109 9.26 5.10 1.20
C TYR A 109 9.28 4.24 2.48
N PRO A 110 10.45 4.12 3.15
CA PRO A 110 10.56 3.42 4.43
C PRO A 110 9.52 3.88 5.46
N ARG A 111 8.93 2.90 6.14
CA ARG A 111 7.92 3.10 7.18
C ARG A 111 8.60 3.19 8.54
N THR A 112 8.65 4.37 9.17
CA THR A 112 9.38 4.55 10.44
C THR A 112 8.49 4.40 11.68
N ASN A 113 8.54 3.26 12.38
CA ASN A 113 8.06 3.04 13.75
C ASN A 113 6.74 3.76 14.15
N GLY A 114 5.61 3.27 13.62
CA GLY A 114 4.25 3.68 14.03
C GLY A 114 3.82 5.03 13.48
N ASN A 115 4.78 5.92 13.25
CA ASN A 115 4.60 7.04 12.36
C ASN A 115 4.72 6.49 10.94
N VAL A 116 3.71 6.69 10.10
CA VAL A 116 4.08 6.95 8.71
C VAL A 116 4.94 8.20 8.82
N THR A 117 6.28 8.05 8.77
CA THR A 117 7.10 9.10 8.20
C THR A 117 6.54 9.28 6.80
N LEU A 118 5.53 10.13 6.70
CA LEU A 118 5.54 11.20 5.74
C LEU A 118 6.91 11.81 5.95
N TYR A 119 7.92 11.27 5.24
CA TYR A 119 9.25 11.85 5.11
C TYR A 119 9.04 13.34 5.16
N LYS A 120 9.52 13.99 6.23
CA LYS A 120 9.44 15.43 6.50
C LYS A 120 8.91 16.13 5.25
N GLN A 121 7.58 16.21 5.09
CA GLN A 121 7.00 16.75 3.88
C GLN A 121 7.15 18.24 4.06
N LYS A 122 8.37 18.74 3.80
CA LYS A 122 8.82 20.11 4.08
C LYS A 122 7.91 21.12 3.38
N ASN A 123 7.10 20.68 2.43
CA ASN A 123 6.02 21.46 1.86
C ASN A 123 4.73 20.64 1.69
N LYS A 124 3.82 20.74 2.68
CA LYS A 124 2.36 20.52 2.48
C LYS A 124 1.77 21.37 1.33
N ARG A 125 2.57 22.29 0.77
CA ARG A 125 2.29 23.15 -0.37
C ARG A 125 2.42 22.44 -1.73
N ASN A 126 3.15 21.31 -1.82
CA ASN A 126 3.38 20.60 -3.08
C ASN A 126 2.35 19.49 -3.36
N MET A 127 1.35 19.35 -2.50
CA MET A 127 0.25 18.42 -2.72
C MET A 127 -0.73 19.04 -3.72
N PRO A 128 -1.21 18.30 -4.74
CA PRO A 128 -2.13 18.84 -5.73
C PRO A 128 -3.31 19.57 -5.06
N PRO A 129 -3.69 20.77 -5.54
CA PRO A 129 -4.80 21.53 -4.97
C PRO A 129 -6.07 20.67 -4.86
N GLY A 130 -6.74 20.69 -3.71
CA GLY A 130 -7.95 19.88 -3.44
C GLY A 130 -7.73 18.60 -2.62
N HIS A 131 -6.56 17.97 -2.70
CA HIS A 131 -6.30 16.71 -1.98
C HIS A 131 -6.12 16.88 -0.46
N ARG A 132 -5.81 18.09 0.00
CA ARG A 132 -5.47 18.38 1.42
C ARG A 132 -6.61 18.10 2.40
N LYS A 133 -7.87 18.28 1.99
CA LYS A 133 -9.05 18.03 2.85
C LYS A 133 -9.38 16.54 2.95
N HIS A 134 -9.32 15.83 1.82
CA HIS A 134 -9.55 14.37 1.76
C HIS A 134 -8.48 13.61 2.55
N TRP A 135 -7.23 14.04 2.41
CA TRP A 135 -6.10 13.53 3.19
C TRP A 135 -6.37 13.54 4.69
N LYS A 136 -6.76 14.69 5.25
CA LYS A 136 -7.05 14.84 6.69
C LYS A 136 -8.20 13.95 7.18
N LYS A 137 -9.19 13.65 6.32
CA LYS A 137 -10.33 12.80 6.67
C LYS A 137 -9.94 11.32 6.72
N ASN A 138 -9.11 10.87 5.77
CA ASN A 138 -8.79 9.45 5.60
C ASN A 138 -7.52 9.00 6.35
N HIS A 139 -6.70 9.95 6.82
CA HIS A 139 -5.46 9.67 7.57
C HIS A 139 -5.62 9.75 9.10
N LYS A 140 -6.82 9.53 9.63
CA LYS A 140 -7.03 9.45 11.10
C LYS A 140 -6.43 8.20 11.74
N TYR A 141 -5.95 7.23 10.97
CA TYR A 141 -5.32 6.01 11.47
C TYR A 141 -3.86 6.29 11.87
N ASN A 142 -3.65 6.92 13.02
CA ASN A 142 -2.32 7.22 13.57
C ASN A 142 -1.55 6.01 14.12
N ASP A 143 -2.00 4.76 13.93
CA ASP A 143 -1.29 3.58 14.43
C ASP A 143 -0.97 2.59 13.29
N TYR A 144 0.03 2.94 12.49
CA TYR A 144 0.54 2.10 11.41
C TYR A 144 1.62 1.13 11.93
N THR A 145 1.27 0.15 12.78
CA THR A 145 2.14 -1.01 13.05
C THR A 145 1.83 -2.17 12.09
N PRO A 146 2.75 -2.59 11.19
CA PRO A 146 2.60 -3.85 10.46
C PRO A 146 2.60 -5.04 11.42
N ALA A 147 1.76 -6.06 11.16
CA ALA A 147 1.69 -7.26 11.99
C ALA A 147 3.03 -8.02 12.08
N TRP A 148 3.92 -7.86 11.09
CA TRP A 148 5.26 -8.44 11.05
C TRP A 148 6.28 -7.78 12.01
N ASN A 149 5.98 -6.59 12.56
CA ASN A 149 6.83 -5.89 13.54
C ASN A 149 6.52 -6.28 15.00
N ARG A 150 5.63 -7.26 15.25
CA ARG A 150 5.40 -7.78 16.60
C ARG A 150 6.52 -8.74 16.99
N HIS A 151 7.60 -8.20 17.55
CA HIS A 151 8.43 -8.99 18.45
C HIS A 151 7.58 -9.37 19.68
N PRO A 152 7.58 -10.63 20.14
CA PRO A 152 6.91 -11.01 21.38
C PRO A 152 7.73 -10.44 22.54
N GLY A 153 7.39 -9.23 22.99
CA GLY A 153 8.18 -8.59 24.03
C GLY A 153 7.60 -7.28 24.51
N LYS A 154 7.06 -7.33 25.72
CA LYS A 154 6.73 -6.22 26.64
C LYS A 154 5.33 -5.63 26.48
N ALA A 155 4.39 -6.28 27.18
CA ALA A 155 3.26 -5.58 27.78
C ALA A 155 3.77 -4.39 28.59
N LYS A 156 3.28 -3.19 28.29
CA LYS A 156 3.41 -2.04 29.18
C LYS A 156 2.03 -1.75 29.74
N GLY A 157 1.81 -2.21 30.97
CA GLY A 157 0.66 -1.83 31.78
C GLY A 157 0.69 -0.33 32.06
N HIS A 158 -0.47 0.29 31.97
CA HIS A 158 -0.70 1.64 32.48
C HIS A 158 -1.77 1.56 33.56
N TYR A 159 -1.35 1.52 34.82
CA TYR A 159 -2.22 1.77 35.96
C TYR A 159 -2.60 3.26 35.95
N LYS A 160 -3.90 3.55 35.94
CA LYS A 160 -4.42 4.90 36.16
C LYS A 160 -4.48 5.15 37.67
N HIS A 161 -3.68 6.08 38.16
CA HIS A 161 -3.94 6.71 39.45
C HIS A 161 -5.09 7.72 39.26
N ASN A 162 -6.24 7.45 39.86
CA ASN A 162 -7.27 8.46 40.06
C ASN A 162 -7.08 9.03 41.48
N ARG A 163 -6.84 10.34 41.57
CA ARG A 163 -7.09 11.12 42.79
C ARG A 163 -8.55 11.55 42.77
N TRP A 164 -9.28 11.17 43.81
CA TRP A 164 -10.33 11.95 44.46
C TRP A 164 -10.26 11.63 45.95
#